data_AF-A0A443SEJ6-F1
#
_entry.id   AF-A0A443SEJ6-F1
#
_cell.length_a   1.000
_cell.length_b   1.000
_cell.length_c   1.000
_cell.angle_alpha   90.00
_cell.angle_beta   90.00
_cell.angle_gamma   90.00
#
_symmetry.space_group_name_H-M   'P 1'
#
loop_
_entity.id
_entity.type
_entity.pdbx_description
1 polymer ?
#
loop_
_entity_poly.entity_id
_entity_poly.type
_entity_poly.pdbx_seq_one_letter_code
_entity_poly.pdbx_strand_id
1 'polypeptide(L)'
;MNSTTSTSKVNFDPLKDEKNGRIREVGSQAVWSLSSCKPGFGVEQLRDNCYDTYWQSDGPQPHLVNIQFRKKTTIEYISIYADYKLDESYTPSRLSIRTGNHFHDLQEVELMELNEPNGWVVIKLNSRAFLVQIAILTNHQNGRDTHIRQIKIHSSVNHNPAMIIDAPFDFTTTTLKQHATIR
;
A
#
# COMPACT_ATOMS: atom_id res chain seq x y z
N MET A 1 -9.27 28.99 13.29
CA MET A 1 -8.95 27.82 14.13
C MET A 1 -8.25 26.84 13.21
N ASN A 2 -6.91 26.92 13.14
CA ASN A 2 -6.11 26.11 12.22
C ASN A 2 -5.59 24.91 12.98
N SER A 3 -6.17 23.74 12.75
CA SER A 3 -5.63 22.46 13.19
C SER A 3 -4.53 22.03 12.23
N THR A 4 -3.32 22.48 12.50
CA THR A 4 -2.10 21.91 11.93
C THR A 4 -1.99 20.48 12.46
N THR A 5 -2.31 19.49 11.63
CA THR A 5 -2.03 18.08 11.89
C THR A 5 -0.51 17.92 11.94
N SER A 6 0.04 17.91 13.15
CA SER A 6 1.44 17.57 13.40
C SER A 6 1.68 16.12 12.98
N THR A 7 2.23 15.92 11.79
CA THR A 7 2.75 14.63 11.35
C THR A 7 3.92 14.27 12.26
N SER A 8 3.64 13.56 13.36
CA SER A 8 4.67 12.90 14.14
C SER A 8 5.42 11.99 13.17
N LYS A 9 6.69 12.31 12.87
CA LYS A 9 7.58 11.46 12.10
C LYS A 9 7.80 10.18 12.90
N VAL A 10 6.88 9.22 12.76
CA VAL A 10 7.10 7.86 13.20
C VAL A 10 8.27 7.35 12.36
N ASN A 11 9.29 6.81 13.03
CA ASN A 11 10.46 6.15 12.42
C ASN A 11 10.03 4.82 11.77
N PHE A 12 9.00 4.87 10.92
CA PHE A 12 8.45 3.72 10.22
C PHE A 12 9.11 3.64 8.85
N ASP A 13 9.94 2.62 8.69
CA ASP A 13 10.56 2.26 7.41
C ASP A 13 9.95 0.91 7.02
N PRO A 14 9.05 0.86 6.02
CA PRO A 14 8.31 -0.34 5.67
C PRO A 14 9.26 -1.48 5.27
N LEU A 15 10.43 -1.17 4.70
CA LEU A 15 11.41 -2.19 4.33
C LEU A 15 12.10 -2.77 5.56
N LYS A 16 12.37 -1.96 6.59
CA LYS A 16 12.94 -2.47 7.86
C LYS A 16 11.91 -3.24 8.66
N ASP A 17 10.68 -2.75 8.77
CA ASP A 17 9.64 -3.44 9.55
C ASP A 17 9.17 -4.74 8.89
N GLU A 18 9.20 -4.81 7.55
CA GLU A 18 9.02 -6.06 6.80
C GLU A 18 10.16 -7.05 7.11
N LYS A 19 11.43 -6.60 7.06
CA LYS A 19 12.60 -7.43 7.43
C LYS A 19 12.58 -7.89 8.89
N ASN A 20 12.09 -7.05 9.79
CA ASN A 20 11.96 -7.36 11.21
C ASN A 20 10.74 -8.25 11.52
N GLY A 21 9.93 -8.61 10.51
CA GLY A 21 8.77 -9.49 10.67
C GLY A 21 7.60 -8.86 11.44
N ARG A 22 7.56 -7.52 11.58
CA ARG A 22 6.45 -6.82 12.25
C ARG A 22 5.24 -6.68 11.34
N ILE A 23 5.50 -6.53 10.04
CA ILE A 23 4.50 -6.46 8.97
C ILE A 23 4.84 -7.49 7.89
N ARG A 24 3.83 -7.92 7.13
CA ARG A 24 4.00 -8.82 5.99
C ARG A 24 3.48 -8.17 4.72
N GLU A 25 4.23 -8.28 3.63
CA GLU A 25 3.74 -7.88 2.30
C GLU A 25 2.68 -8.89 1.83
N VAL A 26 1.51 -8.40 1.41
CA VAL A 26 0.37 -9.23 1.00
C VAL A 26 -0.03 -9.02 -0.47
N GLY A 27 0.70 -8.21 -1.23
CA GLY A 27 0.36 -7.89 -2.61
C GLY A 27 0.36 -9.10 -3.55
N SER A 28 1.17 -10.12 -3.28
CA SER A 28 1.15 -11.39 -4.03
C SER A 28 -0.14 -12.20 -3.85
N GLN A 29 -0.96 -11.90 -2.85
CA GLN A 29 -2.24 -12.56 -2.58
C GLN A 29 -3.42 -11.90 -3.31
N ALA A 30 -3.16 -10.79 -4.00
CA ALA A 30 -4.16 -10.01 -4.71
C ALA A 30 -3.99 -10.10 -6.23
N VAL A 31 -5.09 -9.86 -6.93
CA VAL A 31 -5.10 -9.54 -8.36
C VAL A 31 -5.01 -8.03 -8.49
N TRP A 32 -4.11 -7.56 -9.35
CA TRP A 32 -3.87 -6.14 -9.60
C TRP A 32 -4.38 -5.76 -10.98
N SER A 33 -5.03 -4.61 -11.08
CA SER A 33 -5.42 -4.02 -12.36
C SER A 33 -5.26 -2.50 -12.37
N LEU A 34 -5.07 -1.95 -13.56
CA LEU A 34 -4.86 -0.52 -13.77
C LEU A 34 -5.99 0.04 -14.63
N SER A 35 -6.34 1.31 -14.44
CA SER A 35 -7.30 1.99 -15.32
C SER A 35 -6.81 2.04 -16.77
N SER A 36 -5.50 2.26 -16.96
CA SER A 36 -4.83 2.32 -18.25
C SER A 36 -3.34 2.08 -18.05
N CYS A 37 -2.64 1.71 -19.11
CA CYS A 37 -1.18 1.67 -19.12
C CYS A 37 -0.64 1.79 -20.55
N LYS A 38 0.52 2.44 -20.71
CA LYS A 38 1.28 2.31 -21.94
C LYS A 38 1.79 0.87 -22.11
N PRO A 39 1.93 0.36 -23.35
CA PRO A 39 2.51 -0.96 -23.60
C PRO A 39 3.90 -1.07 -22.97
N GLY A 40 4.11 -2.08 -22.12
CA GLY A 40 5.37 -2.32 -21.42
C GLY A 40 5.58 -1.56 -20.10
N PHE A 41 4.62 -0.73 -19.69
CA PHE A 41 4.69 0.07 -18.45
C PHE A 41 3.44 -0.16 -17.61
N GLY A 42 3.18 -1.40 -17.20
CA GLY A 42 1.95 -1.83 -16.54
C GLY A 42 2.14 -2.31 -15.10
N VAL A 43 1.30 -3.28 -14.71
CA VAL A 43 1.28 -3.83 -13.34
C VAL A 43 2.61 -4.45 -12.93
N GLU A 44 3.33 -5.07 -13.86
CA GLU A 44 4.59 -5.76 -13.58
C GLU A 44 5.62 -4.78 -12.99
N GLN A 45 5.74 -3.60 -13.59
CA GLN A 45 6.69 -2.57 -13.15
C GLN A 45 6.32 -1.98 -11.77
N LEU A 46 5.07 -2.07 -11.32
CA LEU A 46 4.69 -1.64 -9.96
C LEU A 46 5.20 -2.58 -8.86
N ARG A 47 5.64 -3.78 -9.24
CA ARG A 47 5.79 -4.95 -8.35
C ARG A 47 7.13 -5.68 -8.50
N ASP A 48 7.98 -5.24 -9.42
CA ASP A 48 9.25 -5.87 -9.78
C ASP A 48 10.42 -5.56 -8.81
N ASN A 49 10.20 -4.72 -7.80
CA ASN A 49 11.21 -4.19 -6.88
C ASN A 49 12.36 -3.44 -7.58
N CYS A 50 12.13 -2.88 -8.77
CA CYS A 50 13.07 -2.02 -9.47
C CYS A 50 12.62 -0.56 -9.37
N TYR A 51 13.55 0.37 -9.12
CA TYR A 51 13.23 1.80 -9.06
C TYR A 51 13.42 2.51 -10.41
N ASP A 52 14.02 1.86 -11.39
CA ASP A 52 14.24 2.41 -12.73
C ASP A 52 13.03 2.19 -13.64
N THR A 53 12.19 1.19 -13.32
CA THR A 53 10.94 0.88 -14.02
C THR A 53 9.75 1.55 -13.34
N TYR A 54 8.65 1.70 -14.07
CA TYR A 54 7.43 2.34 -13.59
C TYR A 54 6.20 1.90 -14.38
N TRP A 55 5.04 1.98 -13.74
CA TRP A 55 3.77 2.11 -14.45
C TRP A 55 3.67 3.51 -15.03
N GLN A 56 3.25 3.59 -16.28
CA GLN A 56 2.82 4.84 -16.91
C GLN A 56 1.37 4.72 -17.35
N SER A 57 0.49 5.55 -16.80
CA SER A 57 -0.90 5.63 -17.25
C SER A 57 -0.99 6.15 -18.70
N ASP A 58 -2.10 5.86 -19.36
CA ASP A 58 -2.42 6.38 -20.68
C ASP A 58 -3.93 6.51 -20.85
N GLY A 59 -4.54 7.44 -20.11
CA GLY A 59 -6.00 7.56 -20.04
C GLY A 59 -6.49 8.82 -19.34
N PRO A 60 -7.81 8.98 -19.16
CA PRO A 60 -8.35 10.09 -18.40
C PRO A 60 -8.09 9.91 -16.89
N GLN A 61 -7.87 11.03 -16.18
CA GLN A 61 -7.88 11.05 -14.73
C GLN A 61 -9.30 10.77 -14.18
N PRO A 62 -9.42 10.18 -12.98
CA PRO A 62 -8.33 9.70 -12.12
C PRO A 62 -7.70 8.40 -12.64
N HIS A 63 -6.39 8.25 -12.46
CA HIS A 63 -5.69 6.99 -12.77
C HIS A 63 -5.82 6.05 -11.58
N LEU A 64 -6.18 4.78 -11.82
CA LEU A 64 -6.58 3.85 -10.77
C LEU A 64 -5.65 2.65 -10.73
N VAL A 65 -5.24 2.26 -9.52
CA VAL A 65 -4.68 0.95 -9.20
C VAL A 65 -5.68 0.21 -8.34
N ASN A 66 -6.17 -0.93 -8.80
CA ASN A 66 -7.11 -1.78 -8.07
C ASN A 66 -6.39 -3.03 -7.57
N ILE A 67 -6.58 -3.34 -6.29
CA ILE A 67 -5.93 -4.46 -5.60
C ILE A 67 -7.03 -5.31 -4.99
N GLN A 68 -7.34 -6.44 -5.63
CA GLN A 68 -8.45 -7.32 -5.25
C GLN A 68 -7.94 -8.60 -4.59
N PHE A 69 -8.26 -8.79 -3.32
CA PHE A 69 -7.91 -9.97 -2.55
C PHE A 69 -8.99 -11.06 -2.66
N ARG A 70 -8.55 -12.33 -2.68
CA ARG A 70 -9.47 -13.49 -2.65
C ARG A 70 -10.20 -13.67 -1.32
N LYS A 71 -9.62 -13.16 -0.23
CA LYS A 71 -10.17 -13.21 1.14
C LYS A 71 -10.16 -11.79 1.71
N LYS A 72 -11.03 -11.51 2.68
CA LYS A 72 -11.07 -10.21 3.35
C LYS A 72 -9.79 -9.99 4.15
N THR A 73 -8.87 -9.19 3.61
CA THR A 73 -7.51 -9.02 4.11
C THR A 73 -7.41 -7.76 4.95
N THR A 74 -6.71 -7.85 6.09
CA THR A 74 -6.38 -6.69 6.93
C THR A 74 -5.22 -5.95 6.32
N ILE A 75 -5.34 -4.64 6.19
CA ILE A 75 -4.41 -3.76 5.50
C ILE A 75 -4.01 -2.66 6.47
N GLU A 76 -2.73 -2.65 6.80
CA GLU A 76 -2.15 -1.74 7.79
C GLU A 76 -1.34 -0.63 7.13
N TYR A 77 -0.65 -0.94 6.03
CA TYR A 77 0.13 0.05 5.31
C TYR A 77 0.02 -0.14 3.80
N ILE A 78 0.00 0.98 3.07
CA ILE A 78 0.30 1.04 1.64
C ILE A 78 1.54 1.90 1.50
N SER A 79 2.57 1.36 0.85
CA SER A 79 3.81 2.09 0.57
C SER A 79 3.91 2.30 -0.94
N ILE A 80 4.09 3.55 -1.36
CA ILE A 80 4.18 3.94 -2.77
C ILE A 80 5.54 4.62 -2.98
N TYR A 81 6.30 4.20 -3.98
CA TYR A 81 7.54 4.88 -4.35
C TYR A 81 7.26 5.89 -5.47
N ALA A 82 7.55 7.16 -5.20
CA ALA A 82 7.45 8.27 -6.15
C ALA A 82 8.66 9.20 -6.02
N ASP A 83 9.18 9.69 -7.15
CA ASP A 83 10.35 10.58 -7.15
C ASP A 83 10.13 11.78 -8.08
N TYR A 84 9.84 12.93 -7.49
CA TYR A 84 9.61 14.18 -8.19
C TYR A 84 10.79 14.65 -9.04
N LYS A 85 12.03 14.36 -8.60
CA LYS A 85 13.21 14.79 -9.34
C LYS A 85 13.39 13.98 -10.63
N LEU A 86 12.89 12.75 -10.66
CA LEU A 86 12.96 11.88 -11.83
C LEU A 86 11.73 12.01 -12.74
N ASP A 87 10.56 12.25 -12.14
CA ASP A 87 9.28 12.14 -12.85
C ASP A 87 8.60 13.51 -13.11
N GLU A 88 9.04 14.59 -12.45
CA GLU A 88 8.52 15.96 -12.65
C GLU A 88 6.97 16.00 -12.65
N SER A 89 6.35 16.39 -13.78
CA SER A 89 4.89 16.46 -13.96
C SER A 89 4.18 15.10 -13.91
N TYR A 90 4.86 13.97 -14.09
CA TYR A 90 4.26 12.63 -13.96
C TYR A 90 4.08 12.22 -12.49
N THR A 91 4.62 12.99 -11.55
CA THR A 91 4.57 12.67 -10.12
C THR A 91 3.17 12.95 -9.55
N PRO A 92 2.50 11.98 -8.90
CA PRO A 92 1.23 12.24 -8.24
C PRO A 92 1.33 13.37 -7.20
N SER A 93 0.37 14.28 -7.20
CA SER A 93 0.25 15.36 -6.21
C SER A 93 -0.89 15.13 -5.24
N ARG A 94 -1.93 14.38 -5.64
CA ARG A 94 -3.08 14.07 -4.78
C ARG A 94 -3.58 12.66 -5.01
N LEU A 95 -3.68 11.89 -3.94
CA LEU A 95 -4.13 10.50 -3.94
C LEU A 95 -5.35 10.33 -3.05
N SER A 96 -6.28 9.48 -3.47
CA SER A 96 -7.42 8.99 -2.69
C SER A 96 -7.31 7.48 -2.56
N ILE A 97 -7.26 6.99 -1.32
CA ILE A 97 -7.29 5.57 -1.01
C ILE A 97 -8.71 5.19 -0.67
N ARG A 98 -9.23 4.18 -1.37
CA ARG A 98 -10.59 3.70 -1.23
C ARG A 98 -10.60 2.22 -0.91
N THR A 99 -11.55 1.79 -0.10
CA THR A 99 -11.71 0.37 0.23
C THR A 99 -13.17 -0.05 0.15
N GLY A 100 -13.40 -1.33 -0.17
CA GLY A 100 -14.75 -1.88 -0.33
C GLY A 100 -14.74 -3.40 -0.45
N ASN A 101 -15.91 -3.98 -0.71
CA ASN A 101 -16.03 -5.39 -1.05
C ASN A 101 -15.97 -5.61 -2.58
N HIS A 102 -16.49 -4.66 -3.35
CA HIS A 102 -16.58 -4.66 -4.81
C HIS A 102 -16.36 -3.23 -5.36
N PHE A 103 -16.38 -3.05 -6.69
CA PHE A 103 -16.16 -1.74 -7.30
C PHE A 103 -17.26 -0.71 -6.99
N HIS A 104 -18.49 -1.16 -6.70
CA HIS A 104 -19.64 -0.29 -6.50
C HIS A 104 -19.83 0.21 -5.06
N ASP A 105 -19.08 -0.34 -4.09
CA ASP A 105 -19.17 0.01 -2.67
C ASP A 105 -17.85 0.60 -2.12
N LEU A 106 -16.98 1.06 -3.00
CA LEU A 106 -15.73 1.72 -2.63
C LEU A 106 -16.01 3.02 -1.86
N GLN A 107 -15.43 3.12 -0.67
CA GLN A 107 -15.46 4.33 0.16
C GLN A 107 -14.06 4.89 0.32
N GLU A 108 -13.92 6.21 0.20
CA GLU A 108 -12.66 6.91 0.49
C GLU A 108 -12.36 6.81 1.99
N VAL A 109 -11.22 6.21 2.30
CA VAL A 109 -10.74 6.02 3.68
C VAL A 109 -9.60 6.96 4.03
N GLU A 110 -8.85 7.42 3.02
CA GLU A 110 -7.74 8.36 3.20
C GLU A 110 -7.60 9.22 1.95
N LEU A 111 -7.41 10.52 2.15
CA LEU A 111 -7.11 11.49 1.09
C LEU A 111 -5.83 12.20 1.47
N MET A 112 -4.83 12.20 0.58
CA MET A 112 -3.53 12.78 0.87
C MET A 112 -3.01 13.63 -0.28
N GLU A 113 -2.24 14.66 0.10
CA GLU A 113 -1.49 15.49 -0.82
C GLU A 113 0.00 15.18 -0.68
N LEU A 114 0.67 15.02 -1.83
CA LEU A 114 2.10 14.77 -1.92
C LEU A 114 2.76 16.05 -2.41
N ASN A 115 3.75 16.54 -1.65
CA ASN A 115 4.52 17.73 -2.02
C ASN A 115 5.93 17.29 -2.41
N GLU A 116 6.19 17.21 -3.72
CA GLU A 116 7.47 16.83 -4.32
C GLU A 116 8.13 15.59 -3.64
N PRO A 117 7.42 14.44 -3.59
CA PRO A 117 7.93 13.24 -2.91
C PRO A 117 9.24 12.77 -3.55
N ASN A 118 10.19 12.29 -2.74
CA ASN A 118 11.48 11.77 -3.20
C ASN A 118 11.79 10.46 -2.43
N GLY A 119 11.05 9.40 -2.75
CA GLY A 119 11.20 8.07 -2.15
C GLY A 119 9.89 7.41 -1.76
N TRP A 120 9.93 6.59 -0.70
CA TRP A 120 8.76 5.89 -0.18
C TRP A 120 7.81 6.83 0.57
N VAL A 121 6.58 6.91 0.08
CA VAL A 121 5.43 7.49 0.77
C VAL A 121 4.67 6.35 1.44
N VAL A 122 4.54 6.42 2.76
CA VAL A 122 3.81 5.41 3.55
C VAL A 122 2.49 5.97 4.00
N ILE A 123 1.44 5.21 3.72
CA ILE A 123 0.06 5.50 4.09
C ILE A 123 -0.35 4.47 5.12
N LYS A 124 -0.57 4.92 6.36
CA LYS A 124 -1.13 4.05 7.40
C LYS A 124 -2.63 3.92 7.20
N LEU A 125 -3.09 2.68 7.13
CA LEU A 125 -4.51 2.32 7.09
C LEU A 125 -4.82 1.45 8.31
N ASN A 126 -6.10 1.36 8.66
CA ASN A 126 -6.60 0.38 9.63
C ASN A 126 -7.88 -0.24 9.07
N SER A 127 -7.79 -0.79 7.86
CA SER A 127 -8.94 -1.26 7.10
C SER A 127 -8.87 -2.75 6.82
N ARG A 128 -10.03 -3.40 6.70
CA ARG A 128 -10.14 -4.79 6.28
C ARG A 128 -11.10 -4.89 5.11
N ALA A 129 -10.60 -5.22 3.94
CA ALA A 129 -11.34 -5.11 2.69
C ALA A 129 -11.07 -6.28 1.74
N PHE A 130 -11.92 -6.46 0.74
CA PHE A 130 -11.65 -7.33 -0.41
C PHE A 130 -11.04 -6.54 -1.57
N LEU A 131 -11.38 -5.26 -1.70
CA LEU A 131 -10.89 -4.38 -2.74
C LEU A 131 -10.28 -3.13 -2.11
N VAL A 132 -9.06 -2.80 -2.53
CA VAL A 132 -8.45 -1.48 -2.35
C VAL A 132 -8.29 -0.83 -3.71
N GLN A 133 -8.62 0.45 -3.78
CA GLN A 133 -8.37 1.27 -4.95
C GLN A 133 -7.52 2.47 -4.55
N ILE A 134 -6.38 2.63 -5.22
CA ILE A 134 -5.54 3.82 -5.15
C ILE A 134 -5.91 4.68 -6.35
N ALA A 135 -6.49 5.84 -6.11
CA ALA A 135 -6.87 6.79 -7.15
C ALA A 135 -5.92 7.98 -7.16
N ILE A 136 -5.12 8.09 -8.23
CA ILE A 136 -4.31 9.27 -8.51
C ILE A 136 -5.25 10.32 -9.10
N LEU A 137 -5.60 11.30 -8.29
CA LEU A 137 -6.57 12.34 -8.66
C LEU A 137 -5.93 13.42 -9.52
N THR A 138 -4.73 13.86 -9.13
CA THR A 138 -3.97 14.89 -9.84
C THR A 138 -2.48 14.60 -9.73
N ASN A 139 -1.72 15.10 -10.71
CA ASN A 139 -0.26 15.11 -10.69
C ASN A 139 0.29 16.52 -10.46
N HIS A 140 1.60 16.61 -10.21
CA HIS A 140 2.30 17.89 -10.15
C HIS A 140 2.24 18.58 -11.52
N GLN A 141 2.28 19.92 -11.52
CA GLN A 141 2.32 20.73 -12.74
C GLN A 141 1.17 20.42 -13.74
N ASN A 142 0.05 19.89 -13.25
CA ASN A 142 -1.08 19.40 -14.06
C ASN A 142 -0.70 18.35 -15.11
N GLY A 143 0.29 17.50 -14.82
CA GLY A 143 0.67 16.40 -15.70
C GLY A 143 -0.49 15.45 -15.99
N ARG A 144 -0.63 15.07 -17.26
CA ARG A 144 -1.74 14.26 -17.76
C ARG A 144 -1.66 12.81 -17.25
N ASP A 145 -0.50 12.18 -17.42
CA ASP A 145 -0.25 10.79 -17.04
C ASP A 145 0.58 10.72 -15.77
N THR A 146 0.54 9.59 -15.07
CA THR A 146 1.26 9.37 -13.81
C THR A 146 2.36 8.31 -13.96
N HIS A 147 3.46 8.49 -13.22
CA HIS A 147 4.47 7.47 -12.98
C HIS A 147 4.40 7.01 -11.52
N ILE A 148 4.28 5.69 -11.34
CA ILE A 148 4.50 5.05 -10.04
C ILE A 148 5.53 3.94 -10.25
N ARG A 149 6.61 3.97 -9.48
CA ARG A 149 7.73 3.02 -9.62
C ARG A 149 7.55 1.76 -8.80
N GLN A 150 6.84 1.84 -7.68
CA GLN A 150 6.61 0.67 -6.84
C GLN A 150 5.41 0.86 -5.92
N ILE A 151 4.66 -0.22 -5.67
CA ILE A 151 3.62 -0.26 -4.64
C ILE A 151 3.76 -1.55 -3.82
N LYS A 152 3.84 -1.38 -2.49
CA LYS A 152 3.73 -2.48 -1.53
C LYS A 152 2.49 -2.30 -0.66
N ILE A 153 1.84 -3.41 -0.34
CA ILE A 153 0.70 -3.42 0.56
C ILE A 153 1.01 -4.40 1.69
N HIS A 154 0.92 -3.91 2.93
CA HIS A 154 1.31 -4.65 4.10
C HIS A 154 0.12 -4.88 5.03
N SER A 155 0.14 -6.05 5.65
CA SER A 155 -0.78 -6.49 6.68
C SER A 155 -0.03 -6.66 7.99
N SER A 156 -0.69 -6.45 9.13
CA SER A 156 -0.13 -6.77 10.42
C SER A 156 0.26 -8.26 10.46
N VAL A 157 1.44 -8.56 11.00
CA VAL A 157 1.74 -9.93 11.40
C VAL A 157 1.03 -10.12 12.73
N ASN A 158 -0.17 -10.69 12.69
CA ASN A 158 -0.77 -11.23 13.91
C ASN A 158 0.28 -12.17 14.51
N HIS A 159 0.93 -11.75 15.59
CA HIS A 159 1.67 -12.62 16.49
C HIS A 159 0.65 -13.43 17.29
N ASN A 160 -0.34 -14.02 16.63
CA ASN A 160 -1.20 -15.00 17.24
C ASN A 160 -0.61 -16.34 16.81
N PRO A 161 0.21 -17.01 17.64
CA PRO A 161 0.65 -18.38 17.37
C PRO A 161 -0.52 -19.38 17.36
N ALA A 162 -1.75 -18.91 17.56
CA ALA A 162 -2.97 -19.70 17.55
C ALA A 162 -3.70 -19.66 16.19
N MET A 163 -3.27 -20.52 15.27
CA MET A 163 -4.26 -21.37 14.56
C MET A 163 -4.47 -22.69 15.32
N ILE A 164 -4.10 -22.74 16.60
CA ILE A 164 -4.54 -23.74 17.57
C ILE A 164 -4.93 -22.98 18.84
N ILE A 165 -6.23 -22.86 19.06
CA ILE A 165 -6.92 -22.56 20.33
C ILE A 165 -6.79 -21.12 20.84
N ASP A 166 -7.96 -20.59 21.20
CA ASP A 166 -8.28 -19.31 21.85
C ASP A 166 -7.50 -19.09 23.16
N ALA A 167 -6.19 -18.89 23.09
CA ALA A 167 -5.34 -18.56 24.23
C ALA A 167 -5.22 -17.04 24.36
N PRO A 168 -5.63 -16.43 25.49
CA PRO A 168 -5.60 -14.97 25.67
C PRO A 168 -4.19 -14.39 25.91
N PHE A 169 -3.12 -15.14 25.64
CA PHE A 169 -1.74 -14.73 25.92
C PHE A 169 -0.73 -15.38 24.96
N ASP A 170 0.31 -14.60 24.63
CA ASP A 170 1.47 -15.07 23.86
C ASP A 170 2.50 -15.73 24.78
N PHE A 171 2.98 -16.91 24.39
CA PHE A 171 4.13 -17.53 25.06
C PHE A 171 5.40 -16.73 24.74
N THR A 172 5.98 -16.08 25.75
CA THR A 172 7.16 -15.23 25.59
C THR A 172 8.48 -16.00 25.67
N THR A 173 8.52 -17.12 26.39
CA THR A 173 9.75 -17.90 26.61
C THR A 173 9.93 -19.06 25.61
N THR A 174 11.17 -19.36 25.25
CA THR A 174 11.53 -20.42 24.29
C THR A 174 10.98 -21.79 24.71
N THR A 175 11.05 -22.10 26.01
CA THR A 175 10.57 -23.35 26.61
C THR A 175 9.05 -23.53 26.50
N LEU A 176 8.28 -22.44 26.44
CA LEU A 176 6.82 -22.53 26.29
C LEU A 176 6.41 -22.53 24.81
N LYS A 177 7.15 -21.83 23.94
CA LYS A 177 6.90 -21.82 22.48
C LYS A 177 6.97 -23.20 21.84
N GLN A 178 7.86 -24.10 22.32
CA GLN A 178 7.95 -25.48 21.82
C GLN A 178 6.68 -26.31 22.02
N HIS A 179 5.79 -25.90 22.94
CA HIS A 179 4.52 -26.58 23.20
C HIS A 179 3.32 -25.87 22.55
N ALA A 180 3.56 -24.79 21.79
CA ALA A 180 2.49 -23.97 21.20
C ALA A 180 1.82 -24.60 19.96
N THR A 181 2.45 -25.58 19.31
CA THR A 181 1.88 -26.26 18.15
C THR A 181 2.20 -27.76 18.23
N ILE A 182 1.18 -28.61 18.05
CA ILE A 182 1.39 -30.04 17.81
C ILE A 182 1.63 -30.21 16.30
N ARG A 183 2.73 -30.87 15.93
CA ARG A 183 3.15 -31.06 14.54
C ARG A 183 2.86 -32.46 14.04
#